data_AF-A0A374HTB7-F1
#
_entry.id   AF-A0A374HTB7-F1
#
_cell.length_a   1.000
_cell.length_b   1.000
_cell.length_c   1.000
_cell.angle_alpha   90.00
_cell.angle_beta   90.00
_cell.angle_gamma   90.00
#
_symmetry.space_group_name_H-M   'P 1'
#
loop_
_entity.id
_entity.type
_entity.pdbx_description
1 polymer ?
#
loop_
_entity_poly.entity_id
_entity_poly.type
_entity_poly.pdbx_seq_one_letter_code
_entity_poly.pdbx_strand_id
1 'polypeptide(L)'
;MNYRGTENIEIYERKFSLEHIYHMFMEGRIQFPLEPLRSKVKMEKELEQLLDIVWMGIPLPAVYVSELQNGNFLILENDDTLWKLLYFLDGRYEADYRIEENSLYHGNIQMLRSDEPRLAMGLYDTVISFQIIDYRTPKYLHMSIGKMIEHWNITREQSIREMLYDPYEISVLNDITKDMNHILNRVHLRGFSSIMRYRTLYMLMNWFVYTGVWHEEMEMQEQLLLEKTLEFMEKQGKRIDELLDVTNYFGDYIFYVIDQNKNRTSKRISKSILDKYFGILVCLLDMAERRETDKEHVDYILLERGVFLEICREMERHQLTKRSIEGAFERWEREL
;
A
#
# COMPACT_ATOMS: atom_id res chain seq x y z
N MET A 1 7.15 -29.21 -1.45
CA MET A 1 8.35 -28.98 -0.62
C MET A 1 8.15 -27.68 0.13
N ASN A 2 8.10 -27.72 1.47
CA ASN A 2 7.92 -26.55 2.33
C ASN A 2 9.26 -25.80 2.47
N TYR A 3 9.42 -24.68 1.76
CA TYR A 3 10.45 -23.69 2.07
C TYR A 3 9.91 -22.76 3.16
N ARG A 4 9.99 -23.19 4.42
CA ARG A 4 10.00 -22.29 5.59
C ARG A 4 11.31 -22.54 6.31
N GLY A 5 12.40 -21.97 5.81
CA GLY A 5 13.46 -21.51 6.70
C GLY A 5 12.78 -20.52 7.66
N THR A 6 12.73 -20.86 8.94
CA THR A 6 11.85 -20.26 9.93
C THR A 6 12.24 -18.83 10.24
N GLU A 7 11.81 -17.89 9.39
CA GLU A 7 11.51 -16.56 9.86
C GLU A 7 10.29 -16.69 10.78
N ASN A 8 10.54 -16.58 12.08
CA ASN A 8 9.49 -16.68 13.08
C ASN A 8 8.62 -15.44 12.97
N ILE A 9 7.44 -15.59 12.36
CA ILE A 9 6.36 -14.63 12.51
C ILE A 9 5.86 -14.76 13.94
N GLU A 10 6.17 -13.76 14.76
CA GLU A 10 5.66 -13.67 16.12
C GLU A 10 4.52 -12.64 16.15
N ILE A 11 3.30 -13.13 16.32
CA ILE A 11 2.12 -12.31 16.55
C ILE A 11 1.58 -12.66 17.93
N TYR A 12 1.30 -11.65 18.74
CA TYR A 12 0.73 -11.84 20.07
C TYR A 12 -0.45 -10.89 20.31
N GLU A 13 -1.39 -11.35 21.14
CA GLU A 13 -2.56 -10.55 21.52
C GLU A 13 -2.26 -9.74 22.79
N ARG A 14 -2.67 -8.46 22.78
CA ARG A 14 -2.83 -7.67 24.01
C ARG A 14 -4.17 -6.94 23.99
N LYS A 15 -4.82 -6.88 25.14
CA LYS A 15 -6.09 -6.16 25.31
C LYS A 15 -5.84 -4.86 26.07
N PHE A 16 -6.39 -3.77 25.57
CA PHE A 16 -6.27 -2.45 26.16
C PHE A 16 -7.65 -1.82 26.31
N SER A 17 -7.86 -1.04 27.38
CA SER A 17 -8.99 -0.11 27.40
C SER A 17 -8.75 1.02 26.40
N LEU A 18 -9.83 1.60 25.86
CA LEU A 18 -9.73 2.73 24.95
C LEU A 18 -9.09 3.95 25.64
N GLU A 19 -9.27 4.11 26.95
CA GLU A 19 -8.52 5.10 27.75
C GLU A 19 -7.00 4.89 27.66
N HIS A 20 -6.52 3.65 27.83
CA HIS A 20 -5.10 3.37 27.76
C HIS A 20 -4.55 3.60 26.35
N ILE A 21 -5.30 3.21 25.32
CA ILE A 21 -4.96 3.49 23.93
C ILE A 21 -4.91 5.01 23.68
N TYR A 22 -5.86 5.77 24.21
CA TYR A 22 -5.90 7.23 24.08
C TYR A 22 -4.68 7.88 24.74
N HIS A 23 -4.26 7.43 25.93
CA HIS A 23 -3.01 7.91 26.53
C HIS A 23 -1.79 7.59 25.66
N MET A 24 -1.67 6.36 25.13
CA MET A 24 -0.58 6.02 24.21
C MET A 24 -0.60 6.88 22.93
N PHE A 25 -1.78 7.22 22.43
CA PHE A 25 -1.95 8.13 21.30
C PHE A 25 -1.47 9.55 21.63
N MET A 26 -1.87 10.10 22.78
CA MET A 26 -1.44 11.42 23.24
C MET A 26 0.06 11.51 23.51
N GLU A 27 0.69 10.41 23.93
CA GLU A 27 2.15 10.28 24.09
C GLU A 27 2.89 10.08 22.75
N GLY A 28 2.18 9.95 21.62
CA GLY A 28 2.77 9.69 20.30
C GLY A 28 3.31 8.27 20.13
N ARG A 29 2.91 7.33 21.00
CA ARG A 29 3.27 5.91 20.93
C ARG A 29 2.42 5.12 19.95
N ILE A 30 1.28 5.66 19.54
CA ILE A 30 0.45 5.12 18.44
C ILE A 30 0.62 6.01 17.22
N GLN A 31 0.98 5.40 16.10
CA GLN A 31 1.21 6.06 14.83
C GLN A 31 0.25 5.53 13.77
N PHE A 32 -0.27 6.43 12.94
CA PHE A 32 -1.11 6.10 11.81
C PHE A 32 -0.43 6.51 10.51
N PRO A 33 -0.49 5.67 9.46
CA PRO A 33 0.32 5.82 8.26
C PRO A 33 -0.08 7.02 7.39
N LEU A 34 -1.33 7.46 7.45
CA LEU A 34 -1.80 8.65 6.76
C LEU A 34 -3.06 9.15 7.48
N GLU A 35 -3.27 10.47 7.50
CA GLU A 35 -4.60 10.98 7.84
C GLU A 35 -5.64 10.41 6.85
N PRO A 36 -6.85 10.04 7.31
CA PRO A 36 -7.89 9.52 6.45
C PRO A 36 -8.15 10.48 5.29
N LEU A 37 -8.07 9.97 4.04
CA LEU A 37 -8.41 10.74 2.84
C LEU A 37 -9.91 11.09 2.74
N ARG A 38 -10.71 10.66 3.70
CA ARG A 38 -12.16 10.86 3.76
C ARG A 38 -12.47 12.22 4.38
N SER A 39 -13.55 12.85 3.91
CA SER A 39 -14.01 14.10 4.51
C SER A 39 -14.40 13.90 5.97
N LYS A 40 -14.11 14.90 6.81
CA LYS A 40 -14.49 14.92 8.23
C LYS A 40 -15.96 14.50 8.44
N VAL A 41 -16.88 15.08 7.66
CA VAL A 41 -18.32 14.75 7.70
C VAL A 41 -18.61 13.26 7.50
N LYS A 42 -17.89 12.58 6.60
CA LYS A 42 -18.07 11.14 6.39
C LYS A 42 -17.55 10.35 7.58
N MET A 43 -16.41 10.76 8.13
CA MET A 43 -15.82 10.12 9.30
C MET A 43 -16.71 10.26 10.54
N GLU A 44 -17.31 11.42 10.74
CA GLU A 44 -18.26 11.69 11.82
C GLU A 44 -19.51 10.81 11.68
N LYS A 45 -20.09 10.69 10.48
CA LYS A 45 -21.22 9.76 10.25
C LYS A 45 -20.90 8.29 10.51
N GLU A 46 -19.70 7.84 10.14
CA GLU A 46 -19.26 6.47 10.45
C GLU A 46 -19.00 6.29 11.96
N LEU A 47 -18.57 7.34 12.64
CA LEU A 47 -18.36 7.36 14.08
C LEU A 47 -19.68 7.22 14.84
N GLU A 48 -20.77 7.84 14.39
CA GLU A 48 -22.11 7.70 15.00
C GLU A 48 -22.50 6.21 15.18
N GLN A 49 -22.39 5.43 14.10
CA GLN A 49 -22.67 4.00 14.11
C GLN A 49 -21.71 3.22 15.02
N LEU A 50 -20.45 3.64 15.05
CA LEU A 50 -19.42 3.00 15.87
C LEU A 50 -19.66 3.24 17.36
N LEU A 51 -20.09 4.45 17.75
CA LEU A 51 -20.44 4.76 19.13
C LEU A 51 -21.66 3.95 19.60
N ASP A 52 -22.68 3.81 18.75
CA ASP A 52 -23.84 2.94 19.03
C ASP A 52 -23.40 1.48 19.28
N ILE A 53 -22.52 0.92 18.44
CA ILE A 53 -21.96 -0.43 18.60
C ILE A 53 -21.26 -0.57 19.96
N VAL A 54 -20.43 0.42 20.32
CA VAL A 54 -19.70 0.44 21.58
C VAL A 54 -20.65 0.44 22.78
N TRP A 55 -21.66 1.33 22.81
CA TRP A 55 -22.59 1.41 23.93
C TRP A 55 -23.58 0.24 24.00
N MET A 56 -23.86 -0.43 22.87
CA MET A 56 -24.57 -1.72 22.87
C MET A 56 -23.74 -2.86 23.48
N GLY A 57 -22.46 -2.63 23.80
CA GLY A 57 -21.55 -3.63 24.34
C GLY A 57 -21.09 -4.67 23.31
N ILE A 58 -21.22 -4.35 22.02
CA ILE A 58 -20.74 -5.21 20.94
C ILE A 58 -19.22 -5.09 20.88
N PRO A 59 -18.46 -6.20 20.95
CA PRO A 59 -17.01 -6.14 20.91
C PRO A 59 -16.51 -5.66 19.54
N LEU A 60 -15.58 -4.71 19.56
CA LEU A 60 -14.92 -4.21 18.34
C LEU A 60 -13.98 -5.29 17.77
N PRO A 61 -13.79 -5.32 16.43
CA PRO A 61 -12.83 -6.21 15.80
C PRO A 61 -11.42 -5.96 16.33
N ALA A 62 -10.56 -6.98 16.26
CA ALA A 62 -9.19 -6.84 16.69
C ALA A 62 -8.41 -5.94 15.73
N VAL A 63 -7.57 -5.07 16.30
CA VAL A 63 -6.75 -4.10 15.58
C VAL A 63 -5.39 -4.72 15.31
N TYR A 64 -5.04 -4.88 14.04
CA TYR A 64 -3.68 -5.32 13.70
C TYR A 64 -2.71 -4.14 13.79
N VAL A 65 -1.58 -4.38 14.44
CA VAL A 65 -0.55 -3.36 14.64
C VAL A 65 0.84 -3.93 14.42
N SER A 66 1.73 -3.09 13.91
CA SER A 66 3.16 -3.37 13.81
C SER A 66 3.87 -2.74 15.00
N GLU A 67 4.54 -3.55 15.83
CA GLU A 67 5.45 -3.01 16.85
C GLU A 67 6.74 -2.54 16.18
N LEU A 68 7.12 -1.29 16.42
CA LEU A 68 8.33 -0.68 15.90
C LEU A 68 9.50 -0.91 16.86
N GLN A 69 10.74 -0.77 16.36
CA GLN A 69 11.96 -0.98 17.15
C GLN A 69 12.06 -0.09 18.41
N ASN A 70 11.38 1.05 18.41
CA ASN A 70 11.32 1.98 19.55
C ASN A 70 10.19 1.65 20.54
N GLY A 71 9.44 0.56 20.34
CA GLY A 71 8.30 0.17 21.18
C GLY A 71 7.02 0.97 20.94
N ASN A 72 6.95 1.73 19.84
CA ASN A 72 5.72 2.36 19.36
C ASN A 72 4.92 1.38 18.49
N PHE A 73 3.62 1.64 18.34
CA PHE A 73 2.72 0.86 17.49
C PHE A 73 2.34 1.63 16.25
N LEU A 74 2.52 1.01 15.10
CA LEU A 74 2.00 1.45 13.81
C LEU A 74 0.68 0.71 13.52
N ILE A 75 -0.42 1.46 13.45
CA ILE A 75 -1.75 0.93 13.16
C ILE A 75 -1.87 0.51 11.69
N LEU A 76 -2.28 -0.75 11.47
CA LEU A 76 -2.40 -1.34 10.15
C LEU A 76 -3.83 -1.25 9.56
N GLU A 77 -4.82 -0.79 10.34
CA GLU A 77 -6.21 -0.68 9.89
C GLU A 77 -6.38 0.08 8.57
N ASN A 78 -7.22 -0.46 7.70
CA ASN A 78 -7.61 0.23 6.46
C ASN A 78 -8.84 1.13 6.64
N ASP A 79 -9.74 0.78 7.57
CA ASP A 79 -11.06 1.39 7.74
C ASP A 79 -11.09 2.60 8.71
N ASP A 80 -9.95 2.90 9.35
CA ASP A 80 -9.73 4.02 10.26
C ASP A 80 -10.65 3.98 11.51
N THR A 81 -11.05 2.79 11.95
CA THR A 81 -11.96 2.61 13.10
C THR A 81 -11.37 3.16 14.39
N LEU A 82 -10.13 2.77 14.73
CA LEU A 82 -9.46 3.28 15.92
C LEU A 82 -9.20 4.79 15.84
N TRP A 83 -8.84 5.28 14.65
CA TRP A 83 -8.62 6.71 14.41
C TRP A 83 -9.87 7.54 14.76
N LYS A 84 -11.05 7.13 14.28
CA LYS A 84 -12.32 7.82 14.54
C LYS A 84 -12.59 7.96 16.04
N LEU A 85 -12.42 6.86 16.78
CA LEU A 85 -12.61 6.84 18.23
C LEU A 85 -11.63 7.78 18.95
N LEU A 86 -10.35 7.70 18.62
CA LEU A 86 -9.33 8.53 19.26
C LEU A 86 -9.51 10.03 18.96
N TYR A 87 -9.89 10.38 17.73
CA TYR A 87 -10.16 11.78 17.35
C TYR A 87 -11.44 12.32 17.98
N PHE A 88 -12.43 11.48 18.26
CA PHE A 88 -13.58 11.85 19.08
C PHE A 88 -13.18 12.08 20.54
N LEU A 89 -12.37 11.18 21.12
CA LEU A 89 -11.83 11.32 22.48
C LEU A 89 -10.90 12.52 22.65
N ASP A 90 -10.27 12.98 21.57
CA ASP A 90 -9.49 14.22 21.57
C ASP A 90 -10.37 15.48 21.37
N GLY A 91 -11.68 15.33 21.19
CA GLY A 91 -12.63 16.41 20.96
C GLY A 91 -12.53 17.06 19.57
N ARG A 92 -11.84 16.42 18.61
CA ARG A 92 -11.69 16.93 17.24
C ARG A 92 -12.88 16.61 16.34
N TYR A 93 -13.56 15.50 16.63
CA TYR A 93 -14.77 15.05 15.96
C TYR A 93 -15.99 15.23 16.85
N GLU A 94 -17.10 15.55 16.21
CA GLU A 94 -18.43 15.58 16.80
C GLU A 94 -19.26 14.46 16.17
N ALA A 95 -20.22 13.93 16.92
CA ALA A 95 -21.10 12.88 16.42
C ALA A 95 -22.51 13.09 16.96
N ASP A 96 -23.48 12.64 16.18
CA ASP A 96 -24.83 12.40 16.66
C ASP A 96 -24.90 11.05 17.38
N TYR A 97 -25.41 11.02 18.60
CA TYR A 97 -25.57 9.77 19.35
C TYR A 97 -26.88 9.71 20.11
N ARG A 98 -27.36 8.48 20.32
CA ARG A 98 -28.61 8.20 21.04
C ARG A 98 -28.31 7.71 22.45
N ILE A 99 -28.85 8.44 23.42
CA ILE A 99 -28.75 8.10 24.84
C ILE A 99 -30.03 7.38 25.28
N GLU A 100 -31.17 7.75 24.69
CA GLU A 100 -32.49 7.14 24.89
C GLU A 100 -33.22 7.00 23.54
N GLU A 101 -34.27 6.19 23.48
CA GLU A 101 -35.01 5.87 22.23
C GLU A 101 -35.47 7.11 21.43
N ASN A 102 -35.64 8.27 22.09
CA ASN A 102 -36.15 9.51 21.48
C ASN A 102 -35.20 10.72 21.59
N SER A 103 -33.99 10.54 22.11
CA SER A 103 -33.09 11.66 22.43
C SER A 103 -31.81 11.57 21.59
N LEU A 104 -31.73 12.41 20.56
CA LEU A 104 -30.55 12.59 19.71
C LEU A 104 -29.69 13.74 20.26
N TYR A 105 -28.45 13.43 20.59
CA TYR A 105 -27.48 14.38 21.09
C TYR A 105 -26.40 14.60 20.05
N HIS A 106 -26.06 15.86 19.80
CA HIS A 106 -24.96 16.26 18.93
C HIS A 106 -23.86 16.87 19.78
N GLY A 107 -22.65 16.32 19.73
CA GLY A 107 -21.52 16.91 20.44
C GLY A 107 -20.26 16.07 20.41
N ASN A 108 -19.25 16.57 21.13
CA ASN A 108 -17.97 15.90 21.32
C ASN A 108 -17.87 15.25 22.71
N ILE A 109 -16.73 14.63 22.99
CA ILE A 109 -16.47 13.96 24.27
C ILE A 109 -16.58 14.89 25.49
N GLN A 110 -16.26 16.18 25.39
CA GLN A 110 -16.35 17.11 26.52
C GLN A 110 -17.81 17.34 26.93
N MET A 111 -18.70 17.49 25.95
CA MET A 111 -20.14 17.60 26.18
C MET A 111 -20.70 16.30 26.74
N LEU A 112 -20.34 15.15 26.15
CA LEU A 112 -20.76 13.84 26.65
C LEU A 112 -20.35 13.60 28.12
N ARG A 113 -19.14 14.01 28.51
CA ARG A 113 -18.65 13.88 29.89
C ARG A 113 -19.44 14.73 30.89
N SER A 114 -19.95 15.88 30.45
CA SER A 114 -20.78 16.76 31.27
C SER A 114 -22.20 16.20 31.40
N ASP A 115 -22.78 15.81 30.28
CA ASP A 115 -24.21 15.53 30.17
C ASP A 115 -24.53 14.08 30.53
N GLU A 116 -23.69 13.12 30.09
CA GLU A 116 -23.82 11.69 30.37
C GLU A 116 -22.49 11.02 30.79
N PRO A 117 -22.02 11.27 32.03
CA PRO A 117 -20.73 10.78 32.51
C PRO A 117 -20.57 9.25 32.43
N ARG A 118 -21.67 8.49 32.58
CA ARG A 118 -21.65 7.03 32.54
C ARG A 118 -21.39 6.49 31.14
N LEU A 119 -21.98 7.11 30.12
CA LEU A 119 -21.73 6.72 28.72
C LEU A 119 -20.32 7.10 28.28
N ALA A 120 -19.82 8.25 28.73
CA ALA A 120 -18.42 8.62 28.54
C ALA A 120 -17.50 7.58 29.18
N MET A 121 -17.76 7.16 30.42
CA MET A 121 -16.96 6.14 31.11
C MET A 121 -17.01 4.79 30.39
N GLY A 122 -18.19 4.37 29.91
CA GLY A 122 -18.32 3.14 29.12
C GLY A 122 -17.49 3.16 27.83
N LEU A 123 -17.37 4.33 27.18
CA LEU A 123 -16.50 4.49 26.02
C LEU A 123 -15.01 4.33 26.41
N TYR A 124 -14.56 4.96 27.49
CA TYR A 124 -13.18 4.82 27.98
C TYR A 124 -12.84 3.39 28.42
N ASP A 125 -13.79 2.69 29.05
CA ASP A 125 -13.63 1.31 29.53
C ASP A 125 -13.71 0.26 28.41
N THR A 126 -14.07 0.68 27.18
CA THR A 126 -14.19 -0.23 26.03
C THR A 126 -12.87 -0.94 25.78
N VAL A 127 -12.90 -2.28 25.80
CA VAL A 127 -11.71 -3.10 25.61
C VAL A 127 -11.52 -3.43 24.13
N ILE A 128 -10.35 -3.10 23.60
CA ILE A 128 -9.95 -3.40 22.22
C ILE A 128 -8.77 -4.38 22.25
N SER A 129 -8.87 -5.43 21.42
CA SER A 129 -7.80 -6.42 21.24
C SER A 129 -6.84 -5.97 20.15
N PHE A 130 -5.55 -5.88 20.46
CA PHE A 130 -4.49 -5.63 19.50
C PHE A 130 -3.83 -6.96 19.12
N GLN A 131 -3.74 -7.24 17.83
CA GLN A 131 -2.94 -8.31 17.25
C GLN A 131 -1.60 -7.71 16.81
N ILE A 132 -0.59 -7.87 17.67
CA ILE A 132 0.69 -7.18 17.55
C ILE A 132 1.68 -8.08 16.80
N ILE A 133 2.15 -7.61 15.65
CA ILE A 133 3.29 -8.21 14.95
C ILE A 133 4.56 -7.71 15.66
N ASP A 134 5.30 -8.63 16.26
CA ASP A 134 6.50 -8.34 17.06
C ASP A 134 7.58 -7.68 16.22
N TYR A 135 8.27 -6.69 16.80
CA TYR A 135 9.29 -5.88 16.14
C TYR A 135 10.49 -6.69 15.58
N ARG A 136 10.70 -7.92 16.05
CA ARG A 136 11.73 -8.84 15.55
C ARG A 136 11.34 -9.50 14.23
N THR A 137 10.06 -9.47 13.87
CA THR A 137 9.58 -9.98 12.58
C THR A 137 10.14 -9.09 11.45
N PRO A 138 10.70 -9.66 10.37
CA PRO A 138 11.17 -8.88 9.22
C PRO A 138 10.11 -7.95 8.64
N LYS A 139 10.49 -6.70 8.30
CA LYS A 139 9.55 -5.63 7.89
C LYS A 139 8.68 -6.03 6.71
N TYR A 140 9.22 -6.73 5.71
CA TYR A 140 8.44 -7.24 4.59
C TYR A 140 7.31 -8.21 5.00
N LEU A 141 7.45 -8.92 6.12
CA LEU A 141 6.39 -9.78 6.68
C LEU A 141 5.32 -8.95 7.38
N HIS A 142 5.66 -7.85 8.06
CA HIS A 142 4.66 -6.90 8.56
C HIS A 142 3.81 -6.35 7.40
N MET A 143 4.45 -5.98 6.29
CA MET A 143 3.77 -5.53 5.08
C MET A 143 2.88 -6.63 4.48
N SER A 144 3.39 -7.87 4.41
CA SER A 144 2.66 -9.00 3.83
C SER A 144 1.42 -9.37 4.65
N ILE A 145 1.57 -9.46 5.97
CA ILE A 145 0.48 -9.78 6.91
C ILE A 145 -0.57 -8.69 6.88
N GLY A 146 -0.16 -7.43 7.02
CA GLY A 146 -1.09 -6.31 7.01
C GLY A 146 -1.86 -6.20 5.70
N LYS A 147 -1.19 -6.30 4.54
CA LYS A 147 -1.84 -6.31 3.23
C LYS A 147 -2.86 -7.44 3.08
N MET A 148 -2.54 -8.64 3.57
CA MET A 148 -3.41 -9.82 3.49
C MET A 148 -4.67 -9.66 4.33
N ILE A 149 -4.56 -9.06 5.52
CA ILE A 149 -5.67 -8.97 6.48
C ILE A 149 -6.55 -7.75 6.19
N GLU A 150 -5.92 -6.60 5.98
CA GLU A 150 -6.57 -5.28 5.90
C GLU A 150 -6.91 -4.87 4.46
N HIS A 151 -6.44 -5.63 3.47
CA HIS A 151 -6.71 -5.40 2.04
C HIS A 151 -6.40 -3.96 1.62
N TRP A 152 -5.20 -3.49 1.97
CA TRP A 152 -4.78 -2.11 1.73
C TRP A 152 -4.91 -1.72 0.27
N ASN A 153 -5.39 -0.49 0.06
CA ASN A 153 -5.22 0.17 -1.23
C ASN A 153 -3.76 0.64 -1.40
N ILE A 154 -3.39 1.01 -2.62
CA ILE A 154 -2.04 1.48 -2.99
C ILE A 154 -1.52 2.58 -2.07
N THR A 155 -2.36 3.57 -1.76
CA THR A 155 -1.95 4.71 -0.93
C THR A 155 -1.65 4.27 0.51
N ARG A 156 -2.51 3.42 1.09
CA ARG A 156 -2.33 2.87 2.44
C ARG A 156 -1.09 1.98 2.52
N GLU A 157 -0.89 1.11 1.53
CA GLU A 157 0.30 0.26 1.46
C GLU A 157 1.58 1.11 1.41
N GLN A 158 1.60 2.14 0.56
CA GLN A 158 2.77 3.01 0.45
C GLN A 158 2.99 3.85 1.72
N SER A 159 1.93 4.32 2.37
CA SER A 159 2.08 5.15 3.57
C SER A 159 2.55 4.34 4.79
N ILE A 160 2.11 3.07 4.91
CA ILE A 160 2.65 2.14 5.92
C ILE A 160 4.12 1.86 5.66
N ARG A 161 4.50 1.63 4.40
CA ARG A 161 5.91 1.45 4.01
C ARG A 161 6.77 2.63 4.44
N GLU A 162 6.31 3.86 4.22
CA GLU A 162 7.06 5.07 4.56
C GLU A 162 7.32 5.23 6.07
N MET A 163 6.47 4.65 6.93
CA MET A 163 6.69 4.69 8.37
C MET A 163 7.47 3.48 8.90
N LEU A 164 7.42 2.34 8.21
CA LEU A 164 8.07 1.12 8.64
C LEU A 164 9.55 1.04 8.23
N TYR A 165 9.88 1.56 7.04
CA TYR A 165 11.22 1.45 6.45
C TYR A 165 12.13 2.64 6.83
N ASP A 166 13.42 2.53 6.52
CA ASP A 166 14.40 3.52 6.95
C ASP A 166 14.13 4.89 6.28
N PRO A 167 14.14 6.01 7.03
CA PRO A 167 13.89 7.33 6.46
C PRO A 167 14.85 7.72 5.34
N TYR A 168 16.10 7.23 5.37
CA TYR A 168 17.08 7.46 4.32
C TYR A 168 16.69 6.73 3.04
N GLU A 169 16.34 5.45 3.11
CA GLU A 169 15.84 4.68 1.95
C GLU A 169 14.61 5.37 1.36
N ILE A 170 13.65 5.77 2.19
CA ILE A 170 12.47 6.51 1.73
C ILE A 170 12.84 7.84 1.08
N SER A 171 13.86 8.55 1.58
CA SER A 171 14.38 9.77 0.94
C SER A 171 14.96 9.51 -0.45
N VAL A 172 15.75 8.45 -0.61
CA VAL A 172 16.30 8.06 -1.92
C VAL A 172 15.17 7.72 -2.90
N LEU A 173 14.16 6.95 -2.47
CA LEU A 173 12.98 6.69 -3.29
C LEU A 173 12.25 7.99 -3.67
N ASN A 174 12.12 8.94 -2.74
CA ASN A 174 11.50 10.24 -3.01
C ASN A 174 12.24 11.00 -4.11
N ASP A 175 13.57 11.00 -4.09
CA ASP A 175 14.38 11.71 -5.08
C ASP A 175 14.25 11.08 -6.46
N ILE A 176 14.41 9.75 -6.57
CA ILE A 176 14.18 9.02 -7.83
C ILE A 176 12.75 9.25 -8.34
N THR A 177 11.76 9.29 -7.43
CA THR A 177 10.36 9.54 -7.80
C THR A 177 10.16 10.94 -8.39
N LYS A 178 10.92 11.95 -7.97
CA LYS A 178 10.83 13.30 -8.57
C LYS A 178 11.24 13.24 -10.03
N ASP A 179 12.37 12.62 -10.34
CA ASP A 179 12.89 12.48 -11.70
C ASP A 179 11.93 11.66 -12.57
N MET A 180 11.48 10.51 -12.05
CA MET A 180 10.48 9.67 -12.69
C MET A 180 9.18 10.44 -12.96
N ASN A 181 8.71 11.26 -12.02
CA ASN A 181 7.50 12.06 -12.17
C ASN A 181 7.67 13.16 -13.23
N HIS A 182 8.85 13.76 -13.38
CA HIS A 182 9.10 14.70 -14.47
C HIS A 182 8.95 14.04 -15.85
N ILE A 183 9.39 12.78 -15.98
CA ILE A 183 9.20 11.99 -17.20
C ILE A 183 7.73 11.61 -17.36
N LEU A 184 7.12 10.99 -16.36
CA LEU A 184 5.74 10.46 -16.45
C LEU A 184 4.66 11.55 -16.55
N ASN A 185 4.91 12.76 -16.09
CA ASN A 185 4.00 13.89 -16.30
C ASN A 185 3.92 14.31 -17.78
N ARG A 186 5.02 14.17 -18.53
CA ARG A 186 5.00 14.33 -20.00
C ARG A 186 4.13 13.25 -20.63
N VAL A 187 4.18 12.04 -20.07
CA VAL A 187 3.38 10.86 -20.45
C VAL A 187 1.92 10.90 -19.91
N HIS A 188 1.48 12.03 -19.34
CA HIS A 188 0.14 12.24 -18.78
C HIS A 188 -0.30 11.27 -17.66
N LEU A 189 0.63 10.57 -17.01
CA LEU A 189 0.34 9.64 -15.92
C LEU A 189 0.43 10.30 -14.55
N ARG A 190 -0.58 11.12 -14.22
CA ARG A 190 -0.65 11.87 -12.94
C ARG A 190 -1.12 11.00 -11.76
N GLY A 191 -0.53 11.26 -10.59
CA GLY A 191 -0.93 10.67 -9.31
C GLY A 191 -0.56 11.58 -8.15
N PHE A 192 -1.20 11.38 -6.99
CA PHE A 192 -0.71 11.94 -5.74
C PHE A 192 0.67 11.34 -5.40
N SER A 193 1.45 12.03 -4.56
CA SER A 193 2.84 11.68 -4.26
C SER A 193 3.02 10.20 -3.87
N SER A 194 2.15 9.65 -3.02
CA SER A 194 2.21 8.24 -2.61
C SER A 194 2.02 7.26 -3.78
N ILE A 195 1.09 7.53 -4.70
CA ILE A 195 0.87 6.65 -5.87
C ILE A 195 2.10 6.68 -6.78
N MET A 196 2.73 7.85 -6.94
CA MET A 196 3.95 7.98 -7.75
C MET A 196 5.12 7.21 -7.12
N ARG A 197 5.27 7.24 -5.80
CA ARG A 197 6.31 6.47 -5.09
C ARG A 197 6.07 4.98 -5.17
N TYR A 198 4.82 4.56 -5.00
CA TYR A 198 4.44 3.16 -5.21
C TYR A 198 4.81 2.71 -6.62
N ARG A 199 4.38 3.45 -7.66
CA ARG A 199 4.68 3.10 -9.05
C ARG A 199 6.19 3.07 -9.31
N THR A 200 6.93 4.07 -8.84
CA THR A 200 8.39 4.15 -9.01
C THR A 200 9.08 2.96 -8.36
N LEU A 201 8.69 2.58 -7.14
CA LEU A 201 9.26 1.42 -6.45
C LEU A 201 9.00 0.12 -7.21
N TYR A 202 7.79 -0.08 -7.72
CA TYR A 202 7.48 -1.25 -8.56
C TYR A 202 8.22 -1.22 -9.90
N MET A 203 8.42 -0.06 -10.50
CA MET A 203 9.24 0.06 -11.71
C MET A 203 10.70 -0.35 -11.45
N LEU A 204 11.29 0.16 -10.36
CA LEU A 204 12.64 -0.20 -9.94
C LEU A 204 12.76 -1.70 -9.66
N MET A 205 11.81 -2.28 -8.95
CA MET A 205 11.77 -3.71 -8.65
C MET A 205 11.78 -4.55 -9.93
N ASN A 206 10.88 -4.25 -10.87
CA ASN A 206 10.81 -4.95 -12.15
C ASN A 206 12.10 -4.78 -12.97
N TRP A 207 12.65 -3.56 -13.00
CA TRP A 207 13.90 -3.27 -13.71
C TRP A 207 15.10 -4.01 -13.11
N PHE A 208 15.16 -4.14 -11.77
CA PHE A 208 16.22 -4.88 -11.09
C PHE A 208 16.12 -6.38 -11.34
N VAL A 209 14.91 -6.93 -11.43
CA VAL A 209 14.72 -8.33 -11.90
C VAL A 209 15.18 -8.45 -13.35
N TYR A 210 14.67 -7.60 -14.24
CA TYR A 210 14.96 -7.63 -15.68
C TYR A 210 16.46 -7.55 -15.99
N THR A 211 17.15 -6.63 -15.34
CA THR A 211 18.58 -6.39 -15.58
C THR A 211 19.48 -7.32 -14.74
N GLY A 212 18.90 -8.23 -13.96
CA GLY A 212 19.61 -9.30 -13.26
C GLY A 212 20.34 -8.85 -11.99
N VAL A 213 19.87 -7.83 -11.27
CA VAL A 213 20.44 -7.45 -9.96
C VAL A 213 20.32 -8.61 -8.95
N TRP A 214 19.22 -9.35 -9.04
CA TRP A 214 18.92 -10.48 -8.15
C TRP A 214 19.46 -11.78 -8.74
N HIS A 215 20.76 -12.05 -8.61
CA HIS A 215 21.38 -13.27 -9.15
C HIS A 215 21.02 -14.55 -8.38
N GLU A 216 20.47 -14.46 -7.17
CA GLU A 216 20.16 -15.63 -6.34
C GLU A 216 18.97 -16.42 -6.89
N GLU A 217 19.07 -17.75 -6.93
CA GLU A 217 17.96 -18.66 -7.28
C GLU A 217 16.83 -18.66 -6.23
N MET A 218 16.99 -17.91 -5.14
CA MET A 218 15.98 -17.82 -4.10
C MET A 218 14.73 -17.12 -4.63
N GLU A 219 13.60 -17.83 -4.56
CA GLU A 219 12.31 -17.25 -4.90
C GLU A 219 11.93 -16.20 -3.87
N MET A 220 11.76 -14.97 -4.33
CA MET A 220 11.36 -13.84 -3.49
C MET A 220 9.91 -13.46 -3.77
N GLN A 221 9.14 -13.31 -2.70
CA GLN A 221 7.76 -12.81 -2.77
C GLN A 221 7.74 -11.28 -2.94
N GLU A 222 6.61 -10.75 -3.41
CA GLU A 222 6.39 -9.32 -3.68
C GLU A 222 6.98 -8.37 -2.63
N GLN A 223 6.60 -8.49 -1.35
CA GLN A 223 7.05 -7.52 -0.35
C GLN A 223 8.53 -7.67 -0.02
N LEU A 224 9.10 -8.87 -0.11
CA LEU A 224 10.54 -9.09 0.04
C LEU A 224 11.32 -8.47 -1.14
N LEU A 225 10.81 -8.61 -2.37
CA LEU A 225 11.38 -7.94 -3.54
C LEU A 225 11.36 -6.42 -3.39
N LEU A 226 10.26 -5.85 -2.90
CA LEU A 226 10.14 -4.40 -2.68
C LEU A 226 11.09 -3.93 -1.57
N GLU A 227 11.21 -4.67 -0.47
CA GLU A 227 12.19 -4.40 0.60
C GLU A 227 13.61 -4.42 0.05
N LYS A 228 14.00 -5.48 -0.68
CA LYS A 228 15.34 -5.57 -1.28
C LYS A 228 15.57 -4.46 -2.30
N THR A 229 14.55 -4.08 -3.07
CA THR A 229 14.65 -2.94 -4.00
C THR A 229 14.99 -1.64 -3.27
N LEU A 230 14.36 -1.37 -2.12
CA LEU A 230 14.69 -0.21 -1.29
C LEU A 230 16.13 -0.28 -0.75
N GLU A 231 16.56 -1.43 -0.25
CA GLU A 231 17.91 -1.60 0.33
C GLU A 231 19.04 -1.41 -0.71
N PHE A 232 18.78 -1.71 -1.99
CA PHE A 232 19.81 -1.73 -3.02
C PHE A 232 19.82 -0.51 -3.94
N MET A 233 18.74 0.26 -4.04
CA MET A 233 18.60 1.31 -5.06
C MET A 233 19.74 2.33 -5.06
N GLU A 234 20.25 2.74 -3.90
CA GLU A 234 21.37 3.69 -3.80
C GLU A 234 22.62 3.18 -4.55
N LYS A 235 22.87 1.86 -4.48
CA LYS A 235 24.03 1.21 -5.11
C LYS A 235 23.84 0.96 -6.61
N GLN A 236 22.61 1.11 -7.11
CA GLN A 236 22.26 0.79 -8.51
C GLN A 236 22.09 2.04 -9.39
N GLY A 237 22.68 3.18 -9.02
CA GLY A 237 22.53 4.47 -9.74
C GLY A 237 22.57 4.37 -11.27
N LYS A 238 23.59 3.70 -11.84
CA LYS A 238 23.68 3.51 -13.29
C LYS A 238 22.45 2.81 -13.90
N ARG A 239 21.95 1.76 -13.25
CA ARG A 239 20.77 1.02 -13.74
C ARG A 239 19.50 1.88 -13.60
N ILE A 240 19.45 2.74 -12.59
CA ILE A 240 18.33 3.66 -12.40
C ILE A 240 18.34 4.73 -13.50
N ASP A 241 19.51 5.28 -13.84
CA ASP A 241 19.66 6.20 -14.96
C ASP A 241 19.21 5.54 -16.27
N GLU A 242 19.62 4.29 -16.53
CA GLU A 242 19.18 3.51 -17.70
C GLU A 242 17.64 3.34 -17.73
N LEU A 243 17.00 3.05 -16.57
CA LEU A 243 15.54 2.96 -16.48
C LEU A 243 14.87 4.29 -16.83
N LEU A 244 15.40 5.41 -16.31
CA LEU A 244 14.86 6.75 -16.58
C LEU A 244 14.97 7.08 -18.07
N ASP A 245 16.12 6.80 -18.68
CA ASP A 245 16.37 7.02 -20.10
C ASP A 245 15.40 6.22 -20.99
N VAL A 246 15.25 4.92 -20.72
CA VAL A 246 14.32 4.04 -21.44
C VAL A 246 12.87 4.51 -21.26
N THR A 247 12.49 4.86 -20.03
CA THR A 247 11.13 5.36 -19.74
C THR A 247 10.84 6.65 -20.50
N ASN A 248 11.83 7.54 -20.60
CA ASN A 248 11.71 8.80 -21.33
C ASN A 248 11.66 8.58 -22.85
N TYR A 249 12.49 7.67 -23.38
CA TYR A 249 12.50 7.31 -24.80
C TYR A 249 11.15 6.76 -25.26
N PHE A 250 10.57 5.84 -24.49
CA PHE A 250 9.28 5.21 -24.82
C PHE A 250 8.06 5.98 -24.33
N GLY A 251 8.21 7.14 -23.69
CA GLY A 251 7.13 7.82 -22.98
C GLY A 251 5.86 7.99 -23.81
N ASP A 252 5.95 8.61 -24.99
CA ASP A 252 4.80 8.85 -25.87
C ASP A 252 4.17 7.55 -26.38
N TYR A 253 5.00 6.55 -26.69
CA TYR A 253 4.53 5.25 -27.17
C TYR A 253 3.78 4.48 -26.08
N ILE A 254 4.28 4.52 -24.84
CA ILE A 254 3.61 3.90 -23.70
C ILE A 254 2.23 4.53 -23.48
N PHE A 255 2.11 5.85 -23.58
CA PHE A 255 0.80 6.52 -23.49
C PHE A 255 -0.15 6.07 -24.59
N TYR A 256 0.35 5.98 -25.83
CA TYR A 256 -0.41 5.47 -26.96
C TYR A 256 -0.93 4.04 -26.71
N VAL A 257 -0.07 3.12 -26.27
CA VAL A 257 -0.45 1.73 -25.97
C VAL A 257 -1.51 1.65 -24.87
N ILE A 258 -1.37 2.45 -23.82
CA ILE A 258 -2.35 2.52 -22.73
C ILE A 258 -3.69 3.07 -23.24
N ASP A 259 -3.69 4.12 -24.06
CA ASP A 259 -4.91 4.76 -24.56
C ASP A 259 -5.70 3.87 -25.52
N GLN A 260 -5.03 3.21 -26.46
CA GLN A 260 -5.65 2.27 -27.39
C GLN A 260 -6.37 1.11 -26.67
N ASN A 261 -5.85 0.70 -25.52
CA ASN A 261 -6.47 -0.37 -24.71
C ASN A 261 -7.64 0.12 -23.84
N LYS A 262 -7.76 1.42 -23.52
CA LYS A 262 -8.87 1.94 -22.69
C LYS A 262 -10.24 1.79 -23.35
N ASN A 263 -10.31 1.92 -24.67
CA ASN A 263 -11.56 1.93 -25.43
C ASN A 263 -12.08 0.53 -25.79
N ARG A 264 -11.28 -0.52 -25.55
CA ARG A 264 -11.64 -1.92 -25.82
C ARG A 264 -12.15 -2.57 -24.53
N THR A 265 -13.47 -2.74 -24.38
CA THR A 265 -14.13 -3.22 -23.14
C THR A 265 -13.59 -4.56 -22.62
N SER A 266 -13.20 -5.48 -23.50
CA SER A 266 -12.60 -6.78 -23.15
C SER A 266 -11.12 -6.69 -22.74
N LYS A 267 -10.47 -5.56 -22.98
CA LYS A 267 -9.04 -5.29 -22.73
C LYS A 267 -8.81 -4.11 -21.76
N ARG A 268 -9.81 -3.75 -20.95
CA ARG A 268 -9.67 -2.68 -19.95
C ARG A 268 -8.78 -3.14 -18.79
N ILE A 269 -7.67 -2.45 -18.56
CA ILE A 269 -6.80 -2.64 -17.39
C ILE A 269 -7.27 -1.69 -16.27
N SER A 270 -7.35 -2.18 -15.03
CA SER A 270 -7.63 -1.29 -13.90
C SER A 270 -6.44 -0.36 -13.66
N LYS A 271 -6.70 0.82 -13.11
CA LYS A 271 -5.63 1.78 -12.80
C LYS A 271 -4.59 1.20 -11.82
N SER A 272 -5.03 0.40 -10.84
CA SER A 272 -4.13 -0.24 -9.87
C SER A 272 -3.18 -1.25 -10.51
N ILE A 273 -3.67 -2.05 -11.47
CA ILE A 273 -2.84 -3.00 -12.23
C ILE A 273 -1.81 -2.24 -13.06
N LEU A 274 -2.22 -1.14 -13.73
CA LEU A 274 -1.29 -0.28 -14.44
C LEU A 274 -0.21 0.28 -13.50
N ASP A 275 -0.59 0.82 -12.35
CA ASP A 275 0.35 1.38 -11.37
C ASP A 275 1.38 0.34 -10.87
N LYS A 276 0.99 -0.93 -10.79
CA LYS A 276 1.82 -2.03 -10.31
C LYS A 276 2.74 -2.63 -11.39
N TYR A 277 2.23 -2.85 -12.60
CA TYR A 277 2.96 -3.54 -13.68
C TYR A 277 3.46 -2.61 -14.80
N PHE A 278 3.36 -1.29 -14.62
CA PHE A 278 3.94 -0.33 -15.57
C PHE A 278 5.42 -0.62 -15.86
N GLY A 279 6.19 -0.98 -14.82
CA GLY A 279 7.61 -1.35 -14.96
C GLY A 279 7.84 -2.55 -15.89
N ILE A 280 6.92 -3.53 -15.90
CA ILE A 280 7.00 -4.66 -16.82
C ILE A 280 6.94 -4.16 -18.26
N LEU A 281 5.95 -3.31 -18.60
CA LEU A 281 5.81 -2.77 -19.95
C LEU A 281 7.09 -2.07 -20.42
N VAL A 282 7.72 -1.26 -19.56
CA VAL A 282 8.99 -0.59 -19.88
C VAL A 282 10.09 -1.61 -20.20
N CYS A 283 10.21 -2.69 -19.41
CA CYS A 283 11.17 -3.77 -19.66
C CYS A 283 10.89 -4.51 -20.98
N LEU A 284 9.62 -4.75 -21.31
CA LEU A 284 9.24 -5.40 -22.57
C LEU A 284 9.67 -4.57 -23.79
N LEU A 285 9.48 -3.25 -23.72
CA LEU A 285 9.86 -2.33 -24.79
C LEU A 285 11.38 -2.24 -24.95
N ASP A 286 12.14 -2.14 -23.85
CA ASP A 286 13.61 -2.19 -23.91
C ASP A 286 14.11 -3.51 -24.52
N MET A 287 13.47 -4.63 -24.19
CA MET A 287 13.83 -5.92 -24.77
C MET A 287 13.58 -5.98 -26.28
N ALA A 288 12.47 -5.43 -26.76
CA ALA A 288 12.15 -5.37 -28.19
C ALA A 288 13.15 -4.48 -28.95
N GLU A 289 13.50 -3.33 -28.38
CA GLU A 289 14.49 -2.41 -28.96
C GLU A 289 15.86 -3.05 -29.08
N ARG A 290 16.33 -3.71 -28.01
CA ARG A 290 17.63 -4.40 -28.01
C ARG A 290 17.71 -5.55 -29.00
N ARG A 291 16.57 -6.10 -29.42
CA ARG A 291 16.46 -7.14 -30.46
C ARG A 291 16.26 -6.58 -31.86
N GLU A 292 16.19 -5.25 -31.99
CA GLU A 292 15.88 -4.58 -33.25
C GLU A 292 14.56 -5.10 -33.86
N THR A 293 13.60 -5.45 -33.00
CA THR A 293 12.30 -5.96 -33.44
C THR A 293 11.51 -4.87 -34.15
N ASP A 294 10.91 -5.22 -35.29
CA ASP A 294 10.11 -4.28 -36.06
C ASP A 294 8.92 -3.71 -35.26
N LYS A 295 8.70 -2.40 -35.38
CA LYS A 295 7.68 -1.69 -34.60
C LYS A 295 6.25 -2.16 -34.92
N GLU A 296 5.95 -2.51 -36.18
CA GLU A 296 4.62 -3.03 -36.54
C GLU A 296 4.36 -4.38 -35.88
N HIS A 297 5.41 -5.21 -35.74
CA HIS A 297 5.32 -6.47 -35.02
C HIS A 297 5.11 -6.25 -33.51
N VAL A 298 5.82 -5.31 -32.89
CA VAL A 298 5.61 -4.94 -31.47
C VAL A 298 4.17 -4.44 -31.25
N ASP A 299 3.66 -3.58 -32.14
CA ASP A 299 2.28 -3.09 -32.10
C ASP A 299 1.27 -4.25 -32.21
N TYR A 300 1.50 -5.20 -33.12
CA TYR A 300 0.66 -6.38 -33.28
C TYR A 300 0.62 -7.21 -31.98
N ILE A 301 1.75 -7.47 -31.34
CA ILE A 301 1.80 -8.25 -30.10
C ILE A 301 1.09 -7.51 -28.94
N LEU A 302 1.36 -6.21 -28.77
CA LEU A 302 0.83 -5.43 -27.64
C LEU A 302 -0.65 -5.08 -27.79
N LEU A 303 -1.09 -4.68 -28.99
CA LEU A 303 -2.43 -4.12 -29.20
C LEU A 303 -3.42 -5.16 -29.71
N GLU A 304 -3.02 -5.95 -30.71
CA GLU A 304 -3.90 -6.93 -31.35
C GLU A 304 -3.96 -8.22 -30.54
N ARG A 305 -2.82 -8.82 -30.24
CA ARG A 305 -2.76 -10.01 -29.37
C ARG A 305 -2.99 -9.68 -27.90
N GLY A 306 -2.57 -8.51 -27.43
CA GLY A 306 -2.81 -8.09 -26.05
C GLY A 306 -1.94 -8.82 -25.03
N VAL A 307 -0.74 -9.26 -25.40
CA VAL A 307 0.11 -10.11 -24.56
C VAL A 307 0.43 -9.45 -23.21
N PHE A 308 0.71 -8.15 -23.18
CA PHE A 308 0.94 -7.42 -21.92
C PHE A 308 -0.24 -7.53 -20.95
N LEU A 309 -1.47 -7.49 -21.48
CA LEU A 309 -2.69 -7.63 -20.69
C LEU A 309 -2.85 -9.03 -20.12
N GLU A 310 -2.50 -10.05 -20.91
CA GLU A 310 -2.54 -11.44 -20.48
C GLU A 310 -1.53 -11.69 -19.36
N ILE A 311 -0.30 -11.19 -19.53
CA ILE A 311 0.75 -11.19 -18.50
C ILE A 311 0.21 -10.56 -17.20
N CYS A 312 -0.32 -9.34 -17.27
CA CYS A 312 -0.84 -8.65 -16.08
C CYS A 312 -1.96 -9.46 -15.39
N ARG A 313 -2.87 -10.07 -16.16
CA ARG A 313 -3.98 -10.86 -15.61
C ARG A 313 -3.51 -12.15 -14.95
N GLU A 314 -2.49 -12.80 -15.51
CA GLU A 314 -1.87 -13.99 -14.92
C GLU A 314 -1.17 -13.64 -13.61
N MET A 315 -0.42 -12.55 -13.58
CA MET A 315 0.25 -12.05 -12.38
C MET A 315 -0.72 -11.59 -11.29
N GLU A 316 -1.94 -11.17 -11.63
CA GLU A 316 -2.99 -10.86 -10.65
C GLU A 316 -3.72 -12.11 -10.11
N ARG A 317 -3.76 -13.20 -10.89
CA ARG A 317 -4.37 -14.47 -10.45
C ARG A 317 -3.44 -15.27 -9.55
N HIS A 318 -2.14 -15.00 -9.62
CA HIS A 318 -1.11 -15.71 -8.88
C HIS A 318 -0.38 -14.73 -7.93
N GLN A 319 0.44 -15.28 -7.02
CA GLN A 319 1.26 -14.43 -6.17
C GLN A 319 2.36 -13.78 -7.02
N LEU A 320 2.54 -12.47 -6.88
CA LEU A 320 3.66 -11.77 -7.49
C LEU A 320 4.97 -12.20 -6.81
N THR A 321 5.85 -12.79 -7.59
CA THR A 321 7.17 -13.27 -7.17
C THR A 321 8.23 -12.93 -8.21
N LYS A 322 9.51 -13.09 -7.85
CA LYS A 322 10.63 -12.93 -8.77
C LYS A 322 10.45 -13.81 -10.02
N ARG A 323 10.16 -15.10 -9.84
CA ARG A 323 9.94 -16.03 -10.95
C ARG A 323 8.73 -15.67 -11.81
N SER A 324 7.67 -15.11 -11.23
CA SER A 324 6.51 -14.66 -12.03
C SER A 324 6.88 -13.49 -12.97
N ILE A 325 7.78 -12.60 -12.53
CA ILE A 325 8.31 -11.49 -13.32
C ILE A 325 9.24 -12.03 -14.41
N GLU A 326 10.17 -12.92 -14.06
CA GLU A 326 11.06 -13.58 -15.03
C GLU A 326 10.25 -14.35 -16.09
N GLY A 327 9.23 -15.10 -15.68
CA GLY A 327 8.34 -15.82 -16.60
C GLY A 327 7.55 -14.89 -17.54
N ALA A 328 7.21 -13.68 -17.09
CA ALA A 328 6.63 -12.66 -17.96
C ALA A 328 7.62 -12.20 -19.04
N PHE A 329 8.89 -12.03 -18.68
CA PHE A 329 9.95 -11.69 -19.62
C PHE A 329 10.24 -12.83 -20.61
N GLU A 330 10.37 -14.07 -20.15
CA GLU A 330 10.54 -15.25 -21.00
C GLU A 330 9.35 -15.46 -21.96
N ARG A 331 8.13 -15.11 -21.52
CA ARG A 331 6.95 -15.14 -22.38
C ARG A 331 7.05 -14.10 -23.48
N TRP A 332 7.35 -12.86 -23.13
CA TRP A 332 7.54 -11.79 -24.10
C TRP A 332 8.65 -12.10 -25.10
N GLU A 333 9.77 -12.63 -24.61
CA GLU A 333 10.93 -13.03 -25.42
C GLU A 333 10.61 -14.06 -26.49
N ARG A 334 9.60 -14.93 -26.26
CA ARG A 334 9.12 -15.91 -27.24
C ARG A 334 8.21 -15.30 -28.32
N GLU A 335 7.66 -14.13 -28.07
CA GLU A 335 6.77 -13.41 -29.00
C GLU A 335 7.55 -12.48 -29.94
N LEU A 336 8.70 -11.98 -29.47
CA LEU A 336 9.69 -11.22 -30.26
C LEU A 336 10.46 -12.13 -31.22
#